data_AF-A0A417CS36-F1
#
_entry.id   AF-A0A417CS36-F1
#
_cell.length_a   1.000
_cell.length_b   1.000
_cell.length_c   1.000
_cell.angle_alpha   90.00
_cell.angle_beta   90.00
_cell.angle_gamma   90.00
#
_symmetry.space_group_name_H-M   'P 1'
#
loop_
_entity.id
_entity.type
_entity.pdbx_description
1 polymer ?
#
loop_
_entity_poly.entity_id
_entity_poly.type
_entity_poly.pdbx_seq_one_letter_code
_entity_poly.pdbx_strand_id
1 'polypeptide(L)'
;MIMEMNARKILSSMGYANISVSHLSLSDVSPEKADLMICGLDVAYQLRDYPRVIVLRNIIMLDELSEKLQAALSTEKNRFFIE
;
A
#
# COMPACT_ATOMS: atom_id res chain seq x y z
N MET A 1 9.76 -6.91 -3.93
CA MET A 1 10.56 -7.51 -2.83
C MET A 1 10.92 -6.51 -1.72
N ILE A 2 11.71 -5.45 -1.97
CA ILE A 2 12.12 -4.50 -0.90
C ILE A 2 10.91 -3.77 -0.26
N MET A 3 9.97 -3.30 -1.09
CA MET A 3 8.76 -2.63 -0.62
C MET A 3 7.92 -3.51 0.33
N GLU A 4 7.75 -4.79 0.00
CA GLU A 4 6.99 -5.74 0.82
C GLU A 4 7.63 -5.92 2.20
N MET A 5 8.95 -6.10 2.24
CA MET A 5 9.70 -6.25 3.50
C MET A 5 9.58 -5.00 4.37
N ASN A 6 9.68 -3.82 3.76
CA ASN A 6 9.55 -2.54 4.45
C ASN A 6 8.14 -2.33 5.01
N ALA A 7 7.10 -2.59 4.21
CA ALA A 7 5.72 -2.51 4.66
C ALA A 7 5.45 -3.47 5.83
N ARG A 8 5.92 -4.73 5.74
CA ARG A 8 5.76 -5.72 6.81
C ARG A 8 6.43 -5.29 8.11
N LYS A 9 7.65 -4.73 8.03
CA LYS A 9 8.38 -4.20 9.19
C LYS A 9 7.62 -3.05 9.86
N ILE A 10 7.15 -2.09 9.06
CA ILE A 10 6.40 -0.92 9.56
C ILE A 10 5.10 -1.37 10.24
N LEU A 11 4.32 -2.22 9.57
CA LEU A 11 3.07 -2.77 10.13
C LEU A 11 3.30 -3.52 11.45
N SER A 12 4.36 -4.33 11.51
CA SER A 12 4.75 -5.01 12.76
C SER A 12 5.12 -4.02 13.85
N SER A 13 5.85 -2.95 13.52
CA SER A 13 6.22 -1.88 14.48
C SER A 13 5.03 -1.06 14.95
N MET A 14 3.97 -0.96 14.15
CA MET A 14 2.70 -0.31 14.50
C MET A 14 1.76 -1.21 15.33
N GLY A 15 2.14 -2.47 15.57
CA GLY A 15 1.34 -3.44 16.32
C GLY A 15 0.33 -4.24 15.48
N TYR A 16 0.37 -4.12 14.15
CA TYR A 16 -0.48 -4.89 13.25
C TYR A 16 0.14 -6.26 12.93
N ALA A 17 -0.10 -7.24 13.80
CA ALA A 17 0.40 -8.61 13.63
C ALA A 17 -0.48 -9.47 12.70
N ASN A 18 -1.72 -9.06 12.45
CA ASN A 18 -2.71 -9.80 11.67
C ASN A 18 -2.78 -9.39 10.18
N ILE A 19 -1.95 -8.43 9.74
CA ILE A 19 -1.94 -7.97 8.35
C ILE A 19 -0.91 -8.79 7.56
N SER A 20 -1.38 -9.45 6.50
CA SER A 20 -0.51 -10.11 5.52
C SER A 20 -0.11 -9.12 4.43
N VAL A 21 1.16 -9.16 4.03
CA VAL A 21 1.69 -8.37 2.92
C VAL A 21 2.19 -9.33 1.84
N SER A 22 1.82 -9.10 0.60
CA SER A 22 2.24 -9.92 -0.55
C SER A 22 2.56 -9.03 -1.74
N HIS A 23 3.57 -9.41 -2.51
CA HIS A 23 3.94 -8.74 -3.74
C HIS A 23 3.21 -9.38 -4.95
N LEU A 24 2.44 -8.56 -5.68
CA LEU A 24 1.76 -8.96 -6.92
C LEU A 24 2.28 -8.14 -8.11
N SER A 25 2.22 -8.74 -9.30
CA SER A 25 2.46 -8.01 -10.55
C SER A 25 1.22 -7.20 -10.95
N LEU A 26 1.38 -6.20 -11.81
CA LEU A 26 0.24 -5.44 -12.35
C LEU A 26 -0.75 -6.31 -13.15
N SER A 27 -0.27 -7.40 -13.75
CA SER A 27 -1.13 -8.33 -14.50
C SER A 27 -1.97 -9.20 -13.56
N ASP A 28 -1.50 -9.41 -12.33
CA ASP A 28 -2.14 -10.29 -11.35
C ASP A 28 -2.94 -9.54 -10.30
N VAL A 29 -2.76 -8.23 -10.16
CA VAL A 29 -3.46 -7.44 -9.15
C VAL A 29 -4.92 -7.23 -9.53
N SER A 30 -5.82 -7.39 -8.56
CA SER A 30 -7.24 -7.07 -8.71
C SER A 30 -7.81 -6.57 -7.38
N PRO A 31 -8.88 -5.75 -7.39
CA PRO A 31 -9.49 -5.22 -6.16
C PRO A 31 -9.96 -6.31 -5.18
N GLU A 32 -10.19 -7.52 -5.66
CA GLU A 32 -10.66 -8.65 -4.86
C GLU A 32 -9.53 -9.41 -4.14
N LYS A 33 -8.27 -9.20 -4.55
CA LYS A 33 -7.11 -9.92 -4.00
C LYS A 33 -6.49 -9.26 -2.77
N ALA A 34 -6.77 -7.97 -2.54
CA ALA A 34 -6.23 -7.22 -1.41
C ALA A 34 -7.14 -6.05 -1.02
N ASP A 35 -7.26 -5.81 0.29
CA ASP A 35 -8.03 -4.69 0.84
C ASP A 35 -7.35 -3.32 0.63
N LEU A 36 -6.03 -3.32 0.44
CA LEU A 36 -5.19 -2.13 0.29
C LEU A 36 -4.06 -2.43 -0.68
N MET A 37 -3.83 -1.52 -1.62
CA MET A 37 -2.74 -1.63 -2.59
C MET A 37 -1.69 -0.55 -2.35
N ILE A 38 -0.43 -0.90 -2.58
CA ILE A 38 0.71 0.00 -2.48
C ILE A 38 1.47 -0.09 -3.80
N CYS A 39 1.72 1.05 -4.44
CA CYS A 39 2.41 1.09 -5.71
C CYS A 39 3.35 2.30 -5.82
N GLY A 40 4.24 2.26 -6.80
CA GLY A 40 5.04 3.44 -7.19
C GLY A 40 4.22 4.43 -8.03
N LEU A 41 4.71 5.67 -8.09
CA LEU A 41 4.12 6.73 -8.92
C LEU A 41 4.08 6.38 -10.41
N ASP A 42 5.05 5.59 -10.87
CA ASP A 42 5.19 5.12 -12.26
C ASP A 42 4.00 4.28 -12.74
N VAL A 43 3.40 3.50 -11.85
CA VAL A 43 2.28 2.59 -12.18
C VAL A 43 0.94 3.04 -11.58
N ALA A 44 0.93 4.12 -10.81
CA ALA A 44 -0.23 4.66 -10.11
C ALA A 44 -1.43 4.92 -11.03
N TYR A 45 -1.19 5.40 -12.24
CA TYR A 45 -2.24 5.66 -13.22
C TYR A 45 -3.08 4.41 -13.54
N GLN A 46 -2.44 3.23 -13.59
CA GLN A 46 -3.11 1.96 -13.90
C GLN A 46 -4.01 1.48 -12.76
N LEU A 47 -3.79 1.98 -11.54
CA LEU A 47 -4.54 1.61 -10.34
C LEU A 47 -5.55 2.70 -9.92
N ARG A 48 -5.73 3.76 -10.70
CA ARG A 48 -6.60 4.90 -10.33
C ARG A 48 -8.06 4.50 -10.05
N ASP A 49 -8.54 3.48 -10.75
CA ASP A 49 -9.92 3.01 -10.57
C ASP A 49 -10.10 2.05 -9.39
N TYR A 50 -9.00 1.66 -8.73
CA TYR A 50 -9.04 0.76 -7.60
C TYR A 50 -9.53 1.49 -6.34
N PRO A 51 -10.19 0.76 -5.42
CA PRO A 51 -10.83 1.40 -4.28
C PRO A 51 -9.82 1.99 -3.30
N ARG A 52 -8.76 1.28 -2.93
CA ARG A 52 -7.85 1.72 -1.85
C ARG A 52 -6.41 1.57 -2.30
N VAL A 53 -5.80 2.69 -2.66
CA VAL A 53 -4.43 2.72 -3.20
C VAL A 53 -3.59 3.76 -2.47
N ILE A 54 -2.39 3.34 -2.08
CA ILE A 54 -1.29 4.19 -1.63
C ILE A 54 -0.28 4.25 -2.77
N VAL A 55 0.02 5.46 -3.22
CA VAL A 55 1.06 5.73 -4.20
C VAL A 55 2.27 6.28 -3.45
N LEU A 56 3.45 5.71 -3.72
CA LEU A 56 4.71 6.18 -3.19
C LEU A 56 5.49 6.92 -4.29
N ARG A 57 6.01 8.09 -3.98
CA ARG A 57 6.94 8.81 -4.85
C ARG A 57 8.31 8.16 -4.80
N ASN A 58 8.75 7.74 -3.60
CA ASN A 58 9.97 6.99 -3.42
C ASN A 58 9.71 5.68 -2.67
N ILE A 59 9.69 4.56 -3.40
CA ILE A 59 9.40 3.23 -2.87
C ILE A 59 10.38 2.72 -1.80
N ILE A 60 11.53 3.38 -1.63
CA ILE A 60 12.56 3.05 -0.63
C ILE A 60 12.36 3.88 0.64
N MET A 61 11.67 5.02 0.57
CA MET A 61 11.51 5.95 1.67
C MET A 61 10.56 5.37 2.73
N LEU A 62 11.13 4.95 3.86
CA LEU A 62 10.38 4.34 4.96
C LEU A 62 9.42 5.33 5.62
N ASP A 63 9.83 6.60 5.74
CA ASP A 63 9.01 7.63 6.37
C ASP A 63 7.73 7.88 5.55
N GLU A 64 7.85 8.06 4.22
CA GLU A 64 6.70 8.21 3.31
C GLU A 64 5.76 7.00 3.39
N LEU A 65 6.31 5.79 3.36
CA LEU A 65 5.52 4.57 3.47
C LEU A 65 4.79 4.47 4.81
N SER A 66 5.44 4.84 5.91
CA SER A 66 4.87 4.81 7.26
C SER A 66 3.72 5.81 7.41
N GLU A 67 3.93 7.05 7.00
CA GLU A 67 2.90 8.11 7.06
C GLU A 67 1.65 7.73 6.26
N LYS A 68 1.85 7.26 5.02
CA LYS A 68 0.73 6.88 4.14
C LYS A 68 0.01 5.61 4.61
N LEU A 69 0.75 4.63 5.13
CA LEU A 69 0.14 3.44 5.75
C LEU A 69 -0.71 3.82 6.97
N GLN A 70 -0.19 4.69 7.83
CA GLN A 70 -0.94 5.14 9.01
C GLN A 70 -2.22 5.90 8.60
N ALA A 71 -2.13 6.78 7.62
CA ALA A 71 -3.29 7.51 7.09
C ALA A 71 -4.35 6.57 6.47
N ALA A 72 -3.91 5.56 5.72
CA ALA A 72 -4.77 4.56 5.09
C ALA A 72 -5.46 3.62 6.08
N LEU A 73 -4.77 3.23 7.14
CA LEU A 73 -5.29 2.34 8.19
C LEU A 73 -6.18 3.08 9.20
N SER A 74 -5.94 4.38 9.42
CA SER A 74 -6.80 5.22 10.27
C SER A 74 -8.08 5.69 9.57
N THR A 75 -8.17 5.46 8.26
CA THR A 75 -9.31 5.87 7.42
C THR A 75 -10.34 4.76 7.32
N GLU A 76 -11.59 5.06 7.68
CA GLU A 76 -12.74 4.15 7.49
C GLU A 76 -13.39 4.28 6.10
N LYS A 77 -12.83 5.10 5.21
CA LYS A 77 -13.37 5.28 3.85
C LYS A 77 -13.16 4.01 3.04
N ASN A 78 -14.23 3.54 2.40
CA ASN A 78 -14.19 2.43 1.45
C ASN A 78 -13.41 2.74 0.16
N ARG A 79 -13.10 4.02 -0.12
CA ARG A 79 -12.33 4.43 -1.29
C ARG A 79 -11.39 5.61 -1.00
N PHE A 80 -10.12 5.48 -1.36
CA PHE A 80 -9.11 6.54 -1.35
C PHE A 80 -7.96 6.24 -2.31
N PHE A 81 -7.31 7.32 -2.76
CA PHE A 81 -6.11 7.29 -3.58
C PHE A 81 -5.13 8.33 -2.99
N ILE A 82 -4.10 7.86 -2.27
CA ILE A 82 -3.17 8.72 -1.52
C ILE A 82 -1.87 8.85 -2.33
N GLU A 83 -1.56 10.06 -2.81
CA GLU A 83 -0.36 10.39 -3.62
C GLU A 83 0.74 11.12 -2.88
#